data_AF-A0A6H9LRT6-F1
#
_entry.id   AF-A0A6H9LRT6-F1
#
_cell.length_a   1.000
_cell.length_b   1.000
_cell.length_c   1.000
_cell.angle_alpha   90.00
_cell.angle_beta   90.00
_cell.angle_gamma   90.00
#
_symmetry.space_group_name_H-M   'P 1'
#
loop_
_entity.id
_entity.type
_entity.pdbx_description
1 polymer ?
#
loop_
_entity_poly.entity_id
_entity_poly.type
_entity_poly.pdbx_seq_one_letter_code
_entity_poly.pdbx_strand_id
1 'polypeptide(L)'
;MQIILFEDSAFSNFHPLTYLRPVYMLRAGIQPLFKRIETHFNESSLTLTCRQEIAGSVAEANPDYPVNIIKKNDSDILFLNGRVRNLSDLKEAINSLSSSSIIMNADNIIAVLIKQEDLKSVPDVA
;
A
#
# COMPACT_ATOMS: atom_id res chain seq x y z
N MET A 1 -11.39 2.30 6.81
CA MET A 1 -10.62 1.38 5.95
C MET A 1 -9.17 1.43 6.38
N GLN A 2 -8.48 0.29 6.39
CA GLN A 2 -7.05 0.20 6.64
C GLN A 2 -6.33 0.06 5.30
N ILE A 3 -5.33 0.91 5.04
CA ILE A 3 -4.55 0.88 3.81
C ILE A 3 -3.19 0.27 4.10
N ILE A 4 -2.82 -0.71 3.30
CA ILE A 4 -1.52 -1.38 3.33
C ILE A 4 -0.82 -1.06 2.02
N LEU A 5 0.17 -0.19 2.09
CA LEU A 5 0.96 0.20 0.93
C LEU A 5 2.11 -0.78 0.73
N PHE A 6 2.07 -1.56 -0.34
CA PHE A 6 3.06 -2.62 -0.58
C PHE A 6 4.06 -2.28 -1.68
N GLU A 7 5.29 -2.75 -1.46
CA GLU A 7 6.33 -2.85 -2.47
C GLU A 7 6.18 -4.17 -3.25
N ASP A 8 6.20 -4.10 -4.58
CA ASP A 8 6.18 -5.27 -5.45
C ASP A 8 7.53 -5.51 -6.11
N SER A 9 7.70 -6.67 -6.75
CA SER A 9 8.97 -7.08 -7.37
C SER A 9 9.53 -6.11 -8.42
N ALA A 10 8.66 -5.29 -9.02
CA ALA A 10 9.06 -4.28 -9.99
C ALA A 10 9.81 -3.08 -9.38
N PHE A 11 10.06 -3.06 -8.07
CA PHE A 11 10.96 -2.09 -7.43
C PHE A 11 12.37 -2.10 -8.05
N SER A 12 12.81 -3.25 -8.59
CA SER A 12 14.14 -3.40 -9.20
C SER A 12 14.33 -2.55 -10.45
N ASN A 13 13.23 -2.18 -11.13
CA ASN A 13 13.25 -1.28 -12.29
C ASN A 13 13.66 0.15 -11.91
N PHE A 14 13.69 0.46 -10.62
CA PHE A 14 14.08 1.77 -10.08
C PHE A 14 15.45 1.75 -9.42
N HIS A 15 16.23 0.67 -9.57
CA HIS A 15 17.63 0.70 -9.17
C HIS A 15 18.38 1.82 -9.91
N PRO A 16 19.32 2.51 -9.22
CA PRO A 16 19.80 2.26 -7.87
C PRO A 16 18.98 2.94 -6.76
N LEU A 17 17.95 3.72 -7.12
CA LEU A 17 17.20 4.57 -6.19
C LEU A 17 16.49 3.77 -5.11
N THR A 18 16.13 2.53 -5.41
CA THR A 18 15.41 1.63 -4.52
C THR A 18 16.28 0.73 -3.67
N TYR A 19 17.62 0.87 -3.63
CA TYR A 19 18.46 0.00 -2.80
C TYR A 19 18.26 0.14 -1.29
N LEU A 20 17.92 1.35 -0.82
CA LEU A 20 17.77 1.66 0.61
C LEU A 20 16.37 2.16 0.96
N ARG A 21 15.43 2.14 0.00
CA ARG A 21 14.06 2.61 0.18
C ARG A 21 13.13 2.00 -0.86
N PRO A 22 11.84 1.86 -0.56
CA PRO A 22 10.86 1.40 -1.52
C PRO A 22 10.46 2.49 -2.52
N VAL A 23 9.85 2.10 -3.65
CA VAL A 23 9.46 3.03 -4.73
C VAL A 23 8.54 4.14 -4.22
N TYR A 24 7.62 3.82 -3.31
CA TYR A 24 6.66 4.79 -2.77
C TYR A 24 7.31 5.88 -1.88
N MET A 25 8.57 5.68 -1.45
CA MET A 25 9.35 6.70 -0.73
C MET A 25 10.19 7.58 -1.66
N LEU A 26 10.22 7.28 -2.96
CA LEU A 26 10.81 8.21 -3.93
C LEU A 26 10.04 9.53 -3.93
N ARG A 27 10.71 10.61 -4.34
CA ARG A 27 10.09 11.93 -4.43
C ARG A 27 9.84 12.28 -5.88
N ALA A 28 8.63 12.72 -6.17
CA ALA A 28 8.26 13.36 -7.44
C ALA A 28 7.67 14.72 -7.09
N GLY A 29 8.55 15.66 -6.73
CA GLY A 29 8.20 16.94 -6.11
C GLY A 29 8.66 17.02 -4.65
N ILE A 30 7.93 17.79 -3.85
CA ILE A 30 8.34 18.14 -2.47
C ILE A 30 8.14 16.96 -1.51
N GLN A 31 7.07 16.17 -1.68
CA GLN A 31 6.70 15.07 -0.79
C GLN A 31 7.06 13.68 -1.38
N PRO A 32 7.31 12.67 -0.53
CA PRO A 32 7.33 11.26 -0.95
C PRO A 32 6.01 10.84 -1.60
N LEU A 33 6.04 9.84 -2.49
CA LEU A 33 4.83 9.43 -3.22
C LEU A 33 3.71 8.97 -2.30
N PHE A 34 4.06 8.21 -1.26
CA PHE A 34 3.08 7.62 -0.35
C PHE A 34 2.26 8.68 0.40
N LYS A 35 2.82 9.87 0.66
CA LYS A 35 2.10 10.97 1.33
C LYS A 35 0.87 11.44 0.54
N ARG A 36 0.85 11.24 -0.79
CA ARG A 36 -0.32 11.54 -1.62
C ARG A 36 -1.52 10.65 -1.28
N ILE A 37 -1.28 9.45 -0.75
CA ILE A 37 -2.35 8.51 -0.36
C ILE A 37 -3.17 9.12 0.76
N GLU A 38 -2.53 9.75 1.74
CA GLU A 38 -3.23 10.40 2.86
C GLU A 38 -4.18 11.50 2.38
N THR A 39 -3.81 12.23 1.32
CA THR A 39 -4.67 13.26 0.73
C THR A 39 -5.87 12.68 -0.02
N HIS A 40 -5.74 11.50 -0.62
CA HIS A 40 -6.83 10.88 -1.39
C HIS A 40 -7.73 10.02 -0.49
N PHE A 41 -7.16 9.35 0.50
CA PHE A 41 -7.84 8.43 1.40
C PHE A 41 -7.82 8.97 2.84
N ASN A 42 -8.47 10.13 3.03
CA ASN A 42 -8.65 10.73 4.34
C ASN A 42 -9.22 9.71 5.34
N GLU A 43 -8.84 9.85 6.63
CA GLU A 43 -9.35 9.06 7.77
C GLU A 43 -9.01 7.55 7.74
N SER A 44 -8.17 7.11 6.79
CA SER A 44 -7.70 5.73 6.72
C SER A 44 -6.35 5.59 7.43
N SER A 45 -6.17 4.51 8.19
CA SER A 45 -4.85 4.18 8.72
C SER A 45 -3.95 3.69 7.58
N LEU A 46 -2.68 4.11 7.60
CA LEU A 46 -1.70 3.73 6.58
C LEU A 46 -0.60 2.87 7.20
N THR A 47 -0.42 1.66 6.69
CA THR A 47 0.70 0.76 6.99
C THR A 47 1.60 0.69 5.79
N LEU A 48 2.92 0.82 6.01
CA LEU A 48 3.92 0.68 4.96
C LEU A 48 4.43 -0.76 4.96
N THR A 49 4.54 -1.39 3.80
CA THR A 49 5.19 -2.71 3.67
C THR A 49 6.25 -2.71 2.59
N CYS A 50 7.39 -3.30 2.93
CA CYS A 50 8.56 -3.36 2.08
C CYS A 50 9.38 -4.63 2.39
N ARG A 51 10.39 -4.89 1.57
CA ARG A 51 11.29 -6.01 1.79
C ARG A 51 11.99 -5.94 3.16
N GLN A 52 12.22 -7.11 3.76
CA GLN A 52 12.63 -7.23 5.15
C GLN A 52 14.00 -6.58 5.43
N GLU A 53 14.89 -6.56 4.44
CA GLU A 53 16.26 -6.05 4.58
C GLU A 53 16.31 -4.54 4.83
N ILE A 54 15.30 -3.79 4.37
CA ILE A 54 15.23 -2.33 4.54
C ILE A 54 14.16 -1.89 5.55
N ALA A 55 13.37 -2.83 6.09
CA ALA A 55 12.23 -2.52 6.94
C ALA A 55 12.62 -1.69 8.18
N GLY A 56 13.76 -2.00 8.80
CA GLY A 56 14.28 -1.23 9.94
C GLY A 56 14.58 0.22 9.58
N SER A 57 15.29 0.47 8.47
CA SER A 57 15.59 1.83 8.01
C SER A 57 14.34 2.59 7.58
N VAL A 58 13.36 1.91 6.99
CA VAL A 58 12.07 2.52 6.63
C VAL A 58 11.28 2.93 7.88
N ALA A 59 11.28 2.09 8.93
CA ALA A 59 10.64 2.40 10.20
C ALA A 59 11.30 3.58 10.91
N GLU A 60 12.63 3.60 10.96
CA GLU A 60 13.41 4.71 11.54
C GLU A 60 13.12 6.04 10.83
N ALA A 61 13.04 6.02 9.50
CA ALA A 61 12.77 7.22 8.70
C ALA A 61 11.30 7.70 8.74
N ASN A 62 10.37 6.84 9.17
CA ASN A 62 8.93 7.12 9.16
C ASN A 62 8.27 6.66 10.47
N PRO A 63 8.61 7.28 11.62
CA PRO A 63 8.18 6.82 12.93
C PRO A 63 6.66 6.90 13.15
N ASP A 64 5.97 7.72 12.36
CA ASP A 64 4.50 7.88 12.42
C ASP A 64 3.73 6.71 11.80
N TYR A 65 4.42 5.78 11.11
CA TYR A 65 3.79 4.69 10.36
C TYR A 65 4.25 3.32 10.83
N PRO A 66 3.33 2.35 10.99
CA PRO A 66 3.73 0.95 11.14
C PRO A 66 4.37 0.47 9.83
N VAL A 67 5.49 -0.24 9.97
CA VAL A 67 6.24 -0.83 8.85
C VAL A 67 6.25 -2.35 9.01
N ASN A 68 5.78 -3.08 8.00
CA ASN A 68 5.64 -4.54 8.01
C ASN A 68 4.80 -5.10 9.17
N ILE A 69 3.95 -4.26 9.79
CA ILE A 69 3.06 -4.66 10.89
C ILE A 69 1.63 -4.51 10.43
N ILE A 70 1.06 -5.59 9.90
CA ILE A 70 -0.34 -5.64 9.47
C ILE A 70 -1.19 -6.16 10.63
N LYS A 71 -2.07 -5.32 11.17
CA LYS A 71 -3.05 -5.73 12.16
C LYS A 71 -4.34 -6.16 11.45
N LYS A 72 -4.92 -7.28 11.87
CA LYS A 72 -6.29 -7.65 11.51
C LYS A 72 -7.23 -6.83 12.39
N ASN A 73 -8.02 -5.97 11.76
CA ASN A 73 -9.00 -5.12 12.41
C ASN A 73 -10.40 -5.37 11.82
N ASP A 74 -11.42 -4.90 12.52
CA ASP A 74 -12.83 -4.92 12.07
C ASP A 74 -13.11 -3.83 11.02
N SER A 75 -12.31 -3.77 9.96
CA SER A 75 -12.50 -2.83 8.86
C SER A 75 -12.00 -3.39 7.54
N ASP A 76 -12.57 -2.94 6.42
CA ASP A 76 -12.05 -3.21 5.07
C ASP A 76 -10.54 -2.93 4.99
N ILE A 77 -9.82 -3.83 4.32
CA ILE A 77 -8.39 -3.72 4.06
C ILE A 77 -8.17 -3.47 2.57
N LEU A 78 -7.44 -2.40 2.26
CA LEU A 78 -6.99 -2.07 0.92
C LEU A 78 -5.48 -2.25 0.84
N PHE A 79 -5.04 -3.29 0.15
CA PHE A 79 -3.66 -3.37 -0.31
C PHE A 79 -3.51 -2.47 -1.53
N LEU A 80 -2.57 -1.54 -1.50
CA LEU A 80 -2.31 -0.59 -2.57
C LEU A 80 -0.85 -0.71 -2.99
N ASN A 81 -0.61 -0.78 -4.30
CA ASN A 81 0.73 -0.87 -4.83
C ASN A 81 1.43 0.51 -4.73
N GLY A 82 2.63 0.52 -4.16
CA GLY A 82 3.45 1.72 -3.98
C GLY A 82 3.85 2.47 -5.25
N ARG A 83 3.73 1.83 -6.42
CA ARG A 83 4.07 2.42 -7.73
C ARG A 83 2.94 3.26 -8.33
N VAL A 84 1.73 3.19 -7.77
CA VAL A 84 0.55 3.87 -8.32
C VAL A 84 0.73 5.39 -8.33
N ARG A 85 0.38 6.01 -9.46
CA ARG A 85 0.51 7.47 -9.65
C ARG A 85 -0.81 8.21 -9.74
N ASN A 86 -1.80 7.59 -10.38
CA ASN A 86 -3.13 8.15 -10.55
C ASN A 86 -4.05 7.61 -9.44
N LEU A 87 -4.13 8.35 -8.33
CA LEU A 87 -4.88 7.95 -7.14
C LEU A 87 -6.35 8.39 -7.22
N SER A 88 -6.69 9.40 -8.03
CA SER A 88 -8.05 9.92 -8.17
C SER A 88 -8.97 8.88 -8.80
N ASP A 89 -8.62 8.42 -10.00
CA ASP A 89 -9.40 7.41 -10.72
C ASP A 89 -9.46 6.09 -9.94
N LEU A 90 -8.37 5.74 -9.26
CA LEU A 90 -8.31 4.54 -8.43
C LEU A 90 -9.26 4.65 -7.22
N LYS A 91 -9.34 5.81 -6.57
CA LYS A 91 -10.26 6.03 -5.46
C LYS A 91 -11.71 5.89 -5.90
N GLU A 92 -12.07 6.44 -7.06
CA GLU A 92 -13.41 6.31 -7.63
C GLU A 92 -13.74 4.85 -7.94
N ALA A 93 -12.80 4.13 -8.57
CA ALA A 93 -12.94 2.70 -8.83
C ALA A 93 -13.16 1.91 -7.53
N ILE A 94 -12.34 2.14 -6.50
CA ILE A 94 -12.46 1.45 -5.20
C ILE A 94 -13.81 1.72 -4.53
N ASN A 95 -14.27 2.97 -4.55
CA ASN A 95 -15.54 3.35 -3.94
C ASN A 95 -16.76 2.75 -4.65
N SER A 96 -16.62 2.37 -5.93
CA SER A 96 -17.69 1.72 -6.70
C SER A 96 -17.82 0.21 -6.41
N LEU A 97 -16.84 -0.40 -5.73
CA LEU A 97 -16.81 -1.83 -5.46
C LEU A 97 -17.64 -2.19 -4.23
N SER A 98 -18.62 -3.07 -4.41
CA SER A 98 -19.45 -3.61 -3.33
C SER A 98 -18.82 -4.80 -2.62
N SER A 99 -17.96 -5.58 -3.29
CA SER A 99 -17.36 -6.81 -2.78
C SER A 99 -15.83 -6.79 -2.85
N SER A 100 -15.18 -7.74 -2.17
CA SER A 100 -13.74 -7.95 -2.29
C SER A 100 -13.33 -8.14 -3.75
N SER A 101 -12.27 -7.46 -4.18
CA SER A 101 -11.91 -7.36 -5.60
C SER A 101 -10.41 -7.10 -5.77
N ILE A 102 -9.86 -7.57 -6.89
CA ILE A 102 -8.50 -7.28 -7.34
C ILE A 102 -8.58 -6.29 -8.51
N ILE A 103 -7.84 -5.18 -8.41
CA ILE A 103 -7.72 -4.17 -9.46
C ILE A 103 -6.35 -4.35 -10.12
N MET A 104 -6.35 -4.56 -11.44
CA MET A 104 -5.15 -4.81 -12.22
C MET A 104 -4.98 -3.79 -13.35
N ASN A 105 -3.74 -3.57 -13.78
CA ASN A 105 -3.40 -2.92 -15.03
C ASN A 105 -2.40 -3.80 -15.79
N ALA A 106 -2.87 -4.33 -16.93
CA ALA A 106 -2.25 -5.48 -17.58
C ALA A 106 -1.99 -6.58 -16.54
N ASP A 107 -0.74 -7.03 -16.41
CA ASP A 107 -0.34 -8.10 -15.49
C ASP A 107 0.05 -7.59 -14.09
N ASN A 108 -0.12 -6.28 -13.81
CA ASN A 108 0.28 -5.70 -12.53
C ASN A 108 -0.93 -5.52 -11.61
N ILE A 109 -0.82 -6.04 -10.39
CA ILE A 109 -1.78 -5.77 -9.32
C ILE A 109 -1.58 -4.33 -8.84
N ILE A 110 -2.60 -3.49 -9.04
CA ILE A 110 -2.64 -2.10 -8.58
C ILE A 110 -3.14 -2.05 -7.14
N ALA A 111 -4.23 -2.77 -6.86
CA ALA A 111 -4.83 -2.80 -5.54
C ALA A 111 -5.60 -4.09 -5.32
N VAL A 112 -5.74 -4.48 -4.05
CA VAL A 112 -6.63 -5.55 -3.61
C VAL A 112 -7.49 -5.01 -2.48
N LEU A 113 -8.80 -4.98 -2.71
CA LEU A 113 -9.77 -4.63 -1.68
C LEU A 113 -10.30 -5.93 -1.07
N ILE A 114 -10.18 -6.04 0.25
CA ILE A 114 -10.76 -7.13 1.03
C ILE A 114 -11.77 -6.52 1.99
N LYS A 115 -13.04 -6.86 1.82
CA LYS A 115 -14.12 -6.43 2.70
C LYS A 115 -14.04 -7.15 4.04
N GLN A 116 -14.50 -6.48 5.09
CA GLN A 116 -14.47 -7.04 6.45
C GLN A 116 -15.15 -8.41 6.55
N GLU A 117 -16.25 -8.61 5.83
CA GLU A 117 -16.98 -9.89 5.79
C GLU A 117 -16.11 -11.06 5.31
N ASP A 118 -15.23 -10.79 4.33
CA ASP A 118 -14.36 -11.79 3.72
C ASP A 118 -13.07 -12.00 4.52
N LEU A 119 -12.67 -11.06 5.39
CA LEU A 119 -11.45 -11.19 6.21
C LEU A 119 -11.48 -12.43 7.11
N LYS A 120 -12.66 -12.87 7.55
CA LYS A 120 -12.83 -14.08 8.37
C LYS A 120 -12.52 -15.36 7.60
N SER A 121 -12.63 -15.33 6.28
CA SER A 121 -12.30 -16.47 5.40
C SER A 121 -10.82 -16.55 5.06
N VAL A 122 -10.05 -15.48 5.31
CA VAL A 122 -8.61 -15.44 5.05
C VAL A 122 -7.88 -16.24 6.13
N PRO A 123 -7.24 -17.37 5.78
CA PRO A 123 -6.54 -18.20 6.76
C PRO A 123 -5.40 -17.42 7.42
N ASP A 124 -5.14 -17.70 8.69
CA ASP A 124 -3.89 -17.30 9.33
C ASP A 124 -2.76 -18.12 8.72
N VAL A 125 -1.90 -17.47 7.95
CA VAL A 125 -0.67 -18.08 7.45
C VAL A 125 0.45 -17.60 8.39
N ALA A 126 1.09 -18.58 9.04
CA ALA A 126 2.16 -18.39 10.02
C ALA A 126 3.45 -17.84 9.39
#